data_AF-A0A3D4UZ36-F1
#
_entry.id   AF-A0A3D4UZ36-F1
#
_cell.length_a   1.000
_cell.length_b   1.000
_cell.length_c   1.000
_cell.angle_alpha   90.00
_cell.angle_beta   90.00
_cell.angle_gamma   90.00
#
_symmetry.space_group_name_H-M   'P 1'
#
loop_
_entity.id
_entity.type
_entity.pdbx_description
1 polymer ?
#
loop_
_entity_poly.entity_id
_entity_poly.type
_entity_poly.pdbx_seq_one_letter_code
_entity_poly.pdbx_strand_id
1 'polypeptide(L)' 'MTNLMDDLAKDIHNYLLEISTEFEGKHLVLIPITEVVKKFGRNHRTIQRRIHALKDEGLLDPVIKRNTIALYHIHNLVE' A
#
# COMPACT_ATOMS: atom_id res chain seq x y z
N MET A 1 21.34 3.19 6.28
CA MET A 1 20.07 2.94 5.57
C MET A 1 19.05 2.49 6.60
N THR A 2 17.91 3.18 6.73
CA THR A 2 16.80 2.69 7.55
C THR A 2 16.06 1.63 6.75
N ASN A 3 15.88 0.43 7.29
CA ASN A 3 15.02 -0.57 6.66
C ASN A 3 13.59 -0.02 6.61
N LEU A 4 13.07 0.22 5.40
CA LEU A 4 11.72 0.76 5.19
C LEU A 4 10.67 -0.33 4.99
N MET A 5 11.08 -1.57 4.76
CA MET A 5 10.23 -2.75 4.92
C MET A 5 10.21 -3.19 6.38
N ASP A 6 9.74 -2.30 7.23
CA ASP A 6 9.51 -2.54 8.66
C ASP A 6 8.08 -3.05 8.91
N ASP A 7 7.74 -3.30 10.17
CA ASP A 7 6.43 -3.82 10.57
C ASP A 7 5.29 -2.90 10.08
N LEU A 8 5.51 -1.58 10.06
CA LEU A 8 4.54 -0.64 9.52
C LEU A 8 4.28 -0.86 8.02
N ALA A 9 5.31 -1.19 7.23
CA ALA A 9 5.11 -1.49 5.81
C ALA A 9 4.28 -2.76 5.61
N LYS A 10 4.55 -3.79 6.41
CA LYS A 10 3.79 -5.05 6.40
C LYS A 10 2.34 -4.83 6.82
N ASP A 11 2.12 -4.05 7.88
CA ASP A 11 0.77 -3.72 8.35
C ASP A 11 -0.02 -2.92 7.31
N ILE A 12 0.62 -1.95 6.63
CA ILE A 12 0.01 -1.21 5.52
C ILE A 12 -0.37 -2.17 4.39
N HIS A 13 0.54 -3.07 4.00
CA HIS A 13 0.27 -4.06 2.96
C HIS A 13 -0.90 -4.98 3.31
N ASN A 14 -0.88 -5.57 4.51
CA ASN A 14 -1.95 -6.43 5.00
C ASN A 14 -3.30 -5.71 5.03
N TYR A 15 -3.33 -4.47 5.51
CA TYR A 15 -4.55 -3.67 5.50
C TYR A 15 -5.06 -3.41 4.09
N LEU A 16 -4.19 -3.04 3.16
CA LEU A 16 -4.58 -2.80 1.77
C LEU A 16 -5.13 -4.09 1.14
N LEU A 17 -4.52 -5.24 1.43
CA LEU A 17 -4.96 -6.55 0.96
C LEU A 17 -6.34 -6.92 1.54
N GLU A 18 -6.54 -6.72 2.85
CA GLU A 18 -7.81 -6.96 3.54
C GLU A 18 -8.97 -6.18 2.92
N ILE A 19 -8.75 -4.92 2.56
CA ILE A 19 -9.80 -4.06 1.98
C ILE A 19 -9.87 -4.13 0.45
N SER A 20 -9.02 -4.93 -0.18
CA SER A 20 -8.97 -5.07 -1.63
C SER A 20 -10.19 -5.83 -2.16
N THR A 21 -10.49 -5.64 -3.43
CA THR A 21 -11.46 -6.43 -4.17
C THR A 21 -10.73 -7.39 -5.08
N GLU A 22 -11.07 -8.67 -5.00
CA GLU A 22 -10.60 -9.66 -5.98
C GLU A 22 -11.28 -9.42 -7.34
N PHE A 23 -10.46 -9.34 -8.38
CA PHE A 23 -10.90 -9.17 -9.76
C PHE A 23 -9.92 -9.86 -10.70
N GLU A 24 -10.39 -10.78 -11.52
CA GLU A 24 -9.57 -11.55 -12.48
C GLU A 24 -8.33 -12.21 -11.85
N GLY A 25 -8.47 -12.74 -10.62
CA GLY A 25 -7.36 -13.38 -9.90
C GLY A 25 -6.33 -12.39 -9.34
N LYS A 26 -6.66 -11.10 -9.26
CA LYS A 26 -5.81 -10.03 -8.71
C LYS A 26 -6.53 -9.30 -7.59
N HIS A 27 -5.77 -8.71 -6.67
CA HIS A 27 -6.30 -7.84 -5.62
C HIS A 27 -6.16 -6.38 -6.01
N LEU A 28 -7.29 -5.67 -6.12
CA LEU A 28 -7.36 -4.25 -6.47
C LEU A 28 -7.84 -3.41 -5.29
N VAL A 29 -7.17 -2.28 -5.03
CA VAL A 29 -7.64 -1.30 -4.03
C VAL A 29 -7.60 0.11 -4.58
N LEU A 30 -8.73 0.82 -4.52
CA LEU A 30 -8.82 2.25 -4.80
C LEU A 30 -8.92 3.00 -3.46
N ILE A 31 -7.86 3.71 -3.07
CA ILE A 31 -7.82 4.34 -1.75
C ILE A 31 -7.17 5.74 -1.79
N PRO A 32 -7.77 6.73 -1.11
CA PRO A 32 -7.07 7.96 -0.77
C PRO A 32 -5.94 7.69 0.23
N ILE A 33 -4.75 8.21 -0.03
CA ILE A 33 -3.60 8.14 0.89
C ILE A 33 -3.93 8.69 2.30
N THR A 34 -4.88 9.62 2.39
CA THR A 34 -5.36 10.20 3.65
C THR A 34 -6.08 9.18 4.52
N GLU A 35 -6.77 8.19 3.94
CA GLU A 35 -7.41 7.11 4.69
C GLU A 35 -6.35 6.19 5.31
N VAL A 36 -5.26 5.91 4.59
CA VAL A 36 -4.12 5.15 5.12
C VAL A 36 -3.45 5.92 6.28
N VAL A 37 -3.22 7.22 6.09
CA VAL A 37 -2.70 8.11 7.16
C VAL A 37 -3.59 8.07 8.41
N LYS A 38 -4.90 8.13 8.23
CA LYS A 38 -5.88 8.09 9.33
C LYS A 38 -5.88 6.73 10.04
N LYS A 39 -5.85 5.62 9.29
CA LYS A 39 -5.83 4.24 9.82
C LYS A 39 -4.63 3.98 10.74
N PHE A 40 -3.45 4.45 10.35
CA PHE A 40 -2.20 4.14 11.07
C PHE A 40 -1.74 5.26 12.02
N GLY A 41 -2.41 6.42 12.05
CA GLY A 41 -2.03 7.53 12.92
C GLY A 41 -0.61 8.04 12.68
N ARG A 42 -0.06 7.85 11.47
CA ARG A 42 1.29 8.30 11.08
C ARG A 42 1.18 9.43 10.08
N ASN A 43 2.16 10.33 10.10
CA ASN A 43 2.17 11.44 9.15
C ASN A 43 2.31 10.95 7.69
N HIS A 44 1.92 11.83 6.77
CA HIS A 44 1.88 11.54 5.34
C HIS A 44 3.23 11.08 4.76
N ARG A 45 4.33 11.72 5.17
CA ARG A 45 5.69 11.38 4.71
C ARG A 45 6.08 9.96 5.12
N THR A 46 5.75 9.57 6.34
CA THR A 46 6.00 8.22 6.87
C THR A 46 5.27 7.17 6.05
N ILE A 47 3.97 7.35 5.83
CA ILE A 47 3.14 6.42 5.03
C ILE A 47 3.64 6.34 3.59
N GLN A 48 3.88 7.49 2.95
CA GLN A 48 4.39 7.51 1.57
C GLN A 48 5.72 6.78 1.42
N ARG A 49 6.62 6.85 2.39
CA ARG A 49 7.89 6.12 2.34
C ARG A 49 7.69 4.61 2.38
N ARG A 50 6.71 4.10 3.15
CA ARG A 50 6.40 2.66 3.21
C ARG A 50 5.69 2.19 1.96
N ILE A 51 4.75 2.98 1.44
CA ILE A 51 4.12 2.67 0.14
C ILE A 51 5.16 2.64 -0.98
N HIS A 52 6.14 3.56 -1.00
CA HIS A 52 7.23 3.46 -1.95
C HIS A 52 8.07 2.20 -1.77
N ALA A 53 8.43 1.85 -0.53
CA ALA A 53 9.15 0.59 -0.26
C ALA A 53 8.37 -0.63 -0.76
N LEU A 54 7.07 -0.72 -0.47
CA LEU A 54 6.20 -1.79 -0.97
C LEU A 54 6.17 -1.87 -2.50
N LYS A 55 6.21 -0.72 -3.19
CA LYS A 55 6.31 -0.70 -4.65
C LYS A 55 7.68 -1.15 -5.15
N ASP A 56 8.75 -0.69 -4.51
CA ASP A 56 10.12 -1.03 -4.89
C ASP A 56 10.37 -2.54 -4.74
N GLU A 57 9.69 -3.18 -3.77
CA GLU A 57 9.69 -4.63 -3.55
C GLU A 57 8.68 -5.40 -4.42
N GLY A 58 7.92 -4.71 -5.28
CA GLY A 58 6.93 -5.34 -6.17
C GLY A 58 5.68 -5.88 -5.47
N LEU A 59 5.38 -5.45 -4.24
CA LEU A 59 4.19 -5.83 -3.48
C LEU A 59 2.97 -4.95 -3.81
N LEU A 60 3.21 -3.76 -4.37
CA LEU A 60 2.18 -2.84 -4.84
C LEU A 60 2.52 -2.32 -6.23
N ASP A 61 1.61 -2.47 -7.19
CA ASP A 61 1.72 -1.82 -8.50
C ASP A 61 0.69 -0.71 -8.64
N PRO A 62 1.10 0.55 -8.87
CA PRO A 62 0.15 1.62 -9.14
C PRO A 62 -0.46 1.45 -10.53
N VAL A 63 -1.79 1.31 -10.59
CA VAL A 63 -2.54 1.26 -11.85
C VAL A 63 -2.93 2.67 -12.30
N ILE A 64 -3.48 3.46 -11.37
CA ILE A 64 -3.88 4.85 -11.60
C ILE A 64 -3.50 5.67 -10.37
N LYS A 65 -2.99 6.89 -10.59
CA LYS A 65 -2.78 7.87 -9.51
C LYS A 65 -3.38 9.22 -9.92
N ARG A 66 -4.32 9.72 -9.11
CA ARG A 66 -4.94 11.03 -9.30
C ARG A 66 -5.06 11.75 -7.96
N ASN A 67 -4.36 12.88 -7.82
CA ASN A 67 -4.31 13.65 -6.59
C ASN A 67 -3.85 12.78 -5.40
N THR A 68 -4.69 12.67 -4.37
CA THR A 68 -4.47 11.85 -3.18
C THR A 68 -4.97 10.42 -3.33
N ILE A 69 -5.67 10.09 -4.43
CA ILE A 69 -6.28 8.78 -4.65
C ILE A 69 -5.40 7.95 -5.57
N ALA A 70 -5.17 6.70 -5.19
CA ALA A 70 -4.45 5.75 -6.02
C ALA A 70 -5.20 4.41 -6.08
N LEU A 71 -5.16 3.82 -7.27
CA LEU A 71 -5.54 2.44 -7.52
C LEU A 71 -4.26 1.60 -7.53
N TYR A 72 -4.20 0.58 -6.69
CA TYR A 72 -3.09 -0.38 -6.67
C TYR A 72 -3.57 -1.78 -7.01
N HIS A 73 -2.75 -2.53 -7.75
CA HIS A 73 -2.71 -3.98 -7.60
C HIS A 73 -1.87 -4.31 -6.37
N ILE A 74 -2.33 -5.27 -5.58
CA ILE A 74 -1.63 -5.79 -4.41
C ILE A 74 -1.22 -7.23 -4.71
N HIS A 75 0.04 -7.54 -4.46
CA HIS A 75 0.58 -8.89 -4.59
C HIS A 75 0.79 -9.49 -3.21
N ASN A 76 0.62 -10.80 -3.08
CA ASN A 76 0.94 -11.49 -1.84
C ASN A 76 2.45 -11.43 -1.58
N LEU A 77 2.83 -11.37 -0.30
CA LEU A 77 4.20 -11.66 0.10
C LEU A 77 4.52 -13.07 -0.39
N VAL A 78 5.52 -13.21 -1.25
CA VAL A 78 5.98 -14.52 -1.71
C VAL A 78 6.46 -15.28 -0.46
N GLU A 79 5.88 -16.45 -0.19
CA GLU A 79 6.31 -17.37 0.86
C GLU A 79 7.78 -17.80 0.68
#